data_AF-A0A971HD11-F1
#
_entry.id   AF-A0A971HD11-F1
#
_cell.length_a   1.000
_cell.length_b   1.000
_cell.length_c   1.000
_cell.angle_alpha   90.00
_cell.angle_beta   90.00
_cell.angle_gamma   90.00
#
_symmetry.space_group_name_H-M   'P 1'
#
loop_
_entity.id
_entity.type
_entity.pdbx_description
1 polymer ?
#
loop_
_entity_poly.entity_id
_entity_poly.type
_entity_poly.pdbx_seq_one_letter_code
_entity_poly.pdbx_strand_id
1 'polypeptide(L)'
;MKQFELSCCSTADMSPAFFEENGISYANFHFLMDGIEYPDDLGQSMPFDVFYQKIAEGAQPTTSQVNAQSYEEMWTALLEKGSDILHISLSSGISGTINSAKVARENLLEKFPQR
;
A
#
# COMPACT_ATOMS: atom_id res chain seq x y z
N MET A 1 1.28 -23.17 15.06
CA MET A 1 1.12 -22.45 13.78
C MET A 1 2.10 -21.30 13.79
N LYS A 2 2.82 -21.05 12.69
CA LYS A 2 3.59 -19.81 12.59
C LYS A 2 2.60 -18.65 12.47
N GLN A 3 2.77 -17.65 13.31
CA GLN A 3 1.92 -16.45 13.34
C GLN A 3 2.42 -15.52 12.24
N PHE A 4 1.54 -15.19 11.29
CA PHE A 4 1.82 -14.23 10.24
C PHE A 4 0.82 -13.07 10.32
N GLU A 5 1.26 -11.89 9.89
CA GLU A 5 0.39 -10.73 9.69
C GLU A 5 0.09 -10.57 8.20
N LEU A 6 -1.17 -10.25 7.92
CA LEU A 6 -1.62 -9.99 6.56
C LEU A 6 -1.36 -8.52 6.24
N SER A 7 -0.80 -8.26 5.05
CA SER A 7 -0.73 -6.92 4.49
C SER A 7 -1.20 -6.88 3.05
N CYS A 8 -1.59 -5.71 2.56
CA CYS A 8 -1.99 -5.52 1.16
C CYS A 8 -1.66 -4.11 0.67
N CYS A 9 -2.25 -3.71 -0.46
CA CYS A 9 -2.17 -2.35 -0.99
C CYS A 9 -3.50 -1.63 -0.78
N SER A 10 -3.52 -0.29 -0.85
CA SER A 10 -4.74 0.53 -0.81
C SER A 10 -5.78 0.11 -1.87
N THR A 11 -5.30 -0.37 -3.03
CA THR A 11 -6.09 -0.92 -4.15
C THR A 11 -6.84 -2.23 -3.85
N ALA A 12 -6.83 -2.70 -2.61
CA ALA A 12 -7.80 -3.68 -2.14
C ALA A 12 -9.21 -3.07 -1.95
N ASP A 13 -9.31 -1.72 -1.93
CA ASP A 13 -10.55 -0.95 -1.92
C ASP A 13 -11.51 -1.29 -0.76
N MET A 14 -10.94 -1.68 0.38
CA MET A 14 -11.69 -1.90 1.62
C MET A 14 -11.72 -0.63 2.47
N SER A 15 -12.72 -0.52 3.35
CA SER A 15 -12.82 0.62 4.26
C SER A 15 -11.68 0.65 5.30
N PRO A 16 -11.31 1.83 5.83
CA PRO A 16 -10.36 1.93 6.95
C PRO A 16 -10.76 1.06 8.16
N ALA A 17 -12.05 1.01 8.49
CA ALA A 17 -12.58 0.20 9.58
C ALA A 17 -12.34 -1.31 9.35
N PHE A 18 -12.48 -1.79 8.11
CA PHE A 18 -12.19 -3.18 7.78
C PHE A 18 -10.72 -3.52 8.05
N PHE A 19 -9.80 -2.65 7.66
CA PHE A 19 -8.38 -2.87 7.90
C PHE A 19 -8.04 -2.86 9.40
N GLU A 20 -8.61 -1.91 10.16
CA GLU A 20 -8.41 -1.80 11.60
C GLU A 20 -8.97 -3.02 12.35
N GLU A 21 -10.23 -3.39 12.11
CA GLU A 21 -10.90 -4.52 12.77
C GLU A 21 -10.21 -5.85 12.51
N ASN A 22 -9.57 -6.01 11.35
CA ASN A 22 -8.88 -7.25 10.97
C ASN A 22 -7.37 -7.20 11.21
N GLY A 23 -6.83 -6.07 11.71
CA GLY A 23 -5.40 -5.89 11.94
C GLY A 23 -4.56 -6.03 10.66
N ILE A 24 -5.07 -5.55 9.52
CA ILE A 24 -4.41 -5.65 8.22
C ILE A 24 -3.71 -4.33 7.91
N SER A 25 -2.38 -4.38 7.73
CA SER A 25 -1.62 -3.20 7.28
C SER A 25 -1.71 -3.07 5.77
N TYR A 26 -1.85 -1.85 5.25
CA TYR A 26 -1.90 -1.62 3.80
C TYR A 26 -0.93 -0.52 3.37
N ALA A 27 -0.31 -0.73 2.20
CA ALA A 27 0.59 0.24 1.59
C ALA A 27 -0.18 1.16 0.63
N ASN A 28 -0.04 2.47 0.83
CA ASN A 28 -0.72 3.46 0.00
C ASN A 28 -0.06 3.57 -1.37
N PHE A 29 -0.86 3.39 -2.41
CA PHE A 29 -0.55 3.97 -3.72
C PHE A 29 -0.57 5.51 -3.62
N HIS A 30 -0.15 6.18 -4.68
CA HIS A 30 -0.26 7.63 -4.76
C HIS A 30 -0.90 8.02 -6.10
N PHE A 31 -1.51 9.20 -6.12
CA PHE A 31 -2.06 9.78 -7.33
C PHE A 31 -1.73 11.26 -7.40
N LEU A 32 -1.55 11.76 -8.62
CA LEU A 32 -1.35 13.16 -8.92
C LEU A 32 -2.69 13.76 -9.33
N MET A 33 -3.13 14.81 -8.65
CA MET A 33 -4.32 15.59 -8.99
C MET A 33 -3.91 17.06 -9.12
N ASP A 34 -4.10 17.63 -10.31
CA ASP A 34 -3.76 19.03 -10.62
C ASP A 34 -2.30 19.41 -10.27
N GLY A 35 -1.36 18.47 -10.43
CA GLY A 35 0.06 18.67 -10.13
C GLY A 35 0.44 18.48 -8.65
N ILE A 36 -0.51 18.12 -7.79
CA ILE A 36 -0.29 17.82 -6.37
C ILE A 36 -0.40 16.31 -6.16
N GLU A 37 0.59 15.72 -5.50
CA GLU A 37 0.58 14.30 -5.16
C GLU A 37 -0.20 14.06 -3.86
N TYR A 38 -1.05 13.05 -3.86
CA TYR A 38 -1.83 12.60 -2.72
C TYR A 38 -1.61 11.11 -2.49
N PRO A 39 -1.58 10.65 -1.23
CA PRO A 39 -1.69 9.23 -0.96
C PRO A 39 -3.10 8.75 -1.31
N ASP A 40 -3.19 7.55 -1.86
CA ASP A 40 -4.42 6.77 -1.87
C ASP A 40 -4.63 6.18 -0.47
N ASP A 41 -5.14 7.01 0.42
CA ASP A 41 -5.39 6.71 1.83
C ASP A 41 -6.88 6.40 2.09
N LEU A 42 -7.54 5.82 1.09
CA LEU A 42 -8.95 5.40 1.14
C LEU A 42 -9.92 6.58 1.33
N GLY A 43 -9.55 7.73 0.76
CA GLY A 43 -10.39 8.93 0.73
C GLY A 43 -10.25 9.85 1.95
N GLN A 44 -9.22 9.68 2.78
CA GLN A 44 -8.98 10.54 3.94
C GLN A 44 -8.38 11.89 3.53
N SER A 45 -7.39 11.89 2.63
CA SER A 45 -6.79 13.12 2.09
C SER A 45 -7.66 13.77 1.02
N MET A 46 -8.38 12.97 0.23
CA MET A 46 -9.33 13.45 -0.77
C MET A 46 -10.55 12.54 -0.82
N PRO A 47 -11.71 12.98 -0.32
CA PRO A 47 -12.95 12.22 -0.43
C PRO A 47 -13.26 11.81 -1.88
N PHE A 48 -13.77 10.60 -2.07
CA PHE A 48 -13.99 10.04 -3.41
C PHE A 48 -14.95 10.89 -4.26
N ASP A 49 -15.99 11.47 -3.66
CA ASP A 49 -16.90 12.39 -4.34
C ASP A 49 -16.19 13.63 -4.89
N VAL A 50 -15.27 14.21 -4.10
CA VAL A 50 -14.41 15.33 -4.53
C VAL A 50 -13.46 14.89 -5.65
N PHE A 51 -12.81 13.73 -5.51
CA PHE A 51 -11.92 13.18 -6.53
C PHE A 51 -12.64 12.98 -7.88
N TYR A 52 -13.82 12.34 -7.86
CA TYR A 52 -14.60 12.10 -9.07
C TYR A 52 -15.25 13.37 -9.62
N GLN A 53 -15.62 14.33 -8.78
CA GLN A 53 -16.08 15.64 -9.23
C GLN A 53 -14.99 16.35 -10.02
N LYS A 54 -13.75 16.38 -9.53
CA LYS A 54 -12.61 16.98 -10.25
C LYS A 54 -12.40 16.33 -11.62
N ILE A 55 -12.50 15.01 -11.71
CA ILE A 55 -12.43 14.29 -12.99
C ILE A 55 -13.57 14.73 -13.92
N ALA A 56 -14.80 14.84 -13.40
CA ALA A 56 -15.95 15.29 -14.18
C ALA A 56 -15.79 16.75 -14.67
N GLU A 57 -15.07 17.59 -13.93
CA GLU A 57 -14.71 18.96 -14.29
C GLU A 57 -13.50 19.06 -15.24
N GLY A 58 -12.90 17.92 -15.61
CA GLY A 58 -11.85 17.83 -16.63
C GLY A 58 -10.45 17.53 -16.10
N ALA A 59 -10.27 17.31 -14.79
CA ALA A 59 -8.99 16.88 -14.26
C ALA A 59 -8.58 15.51 -14.84
N GLN A 60 -7.28 15.32 -15.05
CA GLN A 60 -6.70 14.10 -15.61
C GLN A 60 -5.69 13.51 -14.62
N PRO A 61 -6.15 12.86 -13.54
CA PRO A 61 -5.26 12.32 -12.55
C PRO A 61 -4.43 11.17 -13.12
N THR A 62 -3.20 11.04 -12.63
CA THR A 62 -2.33 9.90 -12.90
C THR A 62 -1.99 9.21 -11.59
N THR A 63 -1.62 7.93 -11.66
CA THR A 63 -1.29 7.12 -10.49
C THR A 63 0.18 6.74 -10.48
N SER A 64 0.76 6.58 -9.31
CA SER A 64 2.08 5.99 -9.10
C SER A 64 2.00 4.79 -8.15
N GLN A 65 2.84 3.79 -8.43
CA GLN A 65 2.92 2.58 -7.62
C GLN A 65 3.55 2.86 -6.24
N VAL A 66 3.29 1.98 -5.27
CA VAL A 66 4.02 1.99 -4.00
C VAL A 66 5.51 1.77 -4.28
N ASN A 67 6.37 2.60 -3.69
CA ASN A 67 7.81 2.45 -3.79
C ASN A 67 8.35 1.40 -2.79
N ALA A 68 9.59 0.95 -2.97
CA ALA A 68 10.19 -0.08 -2.11
C ALA A 68 10.36 0.39 -0.66
N GLN A 69 10.74 1.65 -0.45
CA GLN A 69 10.96 2.23 0.88
C GLN A 69 9.68 2.19 1.74
N SER A 70 8.52 2.52 1.16
CA SER A 70 7.23 2.46 1.87
C SER A 70 6.86 1.05 2.29
N TYR A 71 7.17 0.04 1.46
CA TYR A 71 7.02 -1.37 1.87
C TYR A 71 8.00 -1.74 3.00
N GLU A 72 9.26 -1.30 2.90
CA GLU A 72 10.26 -1.57 3.93
C GLU A 72 9.86 -1.01 5.29
N GLU A 73 9.39 0.24 5.34
CA GLU A 73 8.94 0.90 6.56
C GLU A 73 7.75 0.16 7.20
N MET A 74 6.71 -0.13 6.40
CA MET A 74 5.53 -0.84 6.86
C MET A 74 5.90 -2.24 7.39
N TRP A 75 6.69 -3.01 6.64
CA TRP A 75 7.03 -4.38 7.00
C TRP A 75 8.04 -4.48 8.13
N THR A 76 8.98 -3.53 8.25
CA THR A 76 9.91 -3.48 9.40
C THR A 76 9.14 -3.44 10.71
N ALA A 77 8.09 -2.60 10.80
CA ALA A 77 7.26 -2.50 11.99
C ALA A 77 6.51 -3.81 12.33
N LEU A 78 6.24 -4.68 11.35
CA LEU A 78 5.63 -6.00 11.58
C LEU A 78 6.68 -7.03 11.98
N LEU A 79 7.83 -7.04 11.30
CA LEU A 79 8.94 -7.97 11.56
C LEU A 79 9.56 -7.76 12.94
N GLU A 80 9.65 -6.51 13.41
CA GLU A 80 10.15 -6.17 14.75
C GLU A 80 9.24 -6.73 15.87
N LYS A 81 7.96 -6.94 15.60
CA LYS A 81 7.03 -7.63 16.53
C LYS A 81 7.22 -9.15 16.53
N GLY A 82 8.07 -9.67 15.64
CA GLY A 82 8.40 -11.09 15.52
C GLY A 82 7.46 -11.88 14.60
N SER A 83 6.56 -11.22 13.88
CA SER A 83 5.60 -11.83 12.94
C SER A 83 6.24 -12.13 11.57
N ASP A 84 5.85 -13.24 10.94
CA ASP A 84 6.08 -13.44 9.49
C ASP A 84 5.06 -12.59 8.70
N ILE A 85 5.29 -12.29 7.41
CA ILE A 85 4.37 -11.47 6.61
C ILE A 85 3.82 -12.23 5.41
N LEU A 86 2.50 -12.18 5.22
CA LEU A 86 1.84 -12.52 3.96
C LEU A 86 1.33 -11.23 3.31
N HIS A 87 1.85 -10.89 2.13
CA HIS A 87 1.42 -9.70 1.40
C HIS A 87 0.61 -10.03 0.14
N ILE A 88 -0.56 -9.41 0.01
CA ILE A 88 -1.42 -9.48 -1.18
C ILE A 88 -1.23 -8.21 -2.00
N SER A 89 -0.55 -8.34 -3.14
CA SER A 89 -0.26 -7.23 -4.06
C SER A 89 -1.32 -7.12 -5.15
N LEU A 90 -1.53 -5.88 -5.64
CA LEU A 90 -2.20 -5.65 -6.92
C LEU A 90 -1.52 -6.46 -8.04
N SER A 91 -2.31 -6.87 -9.03
CA SER A 91 -1.85 -7.66 -10.17
C SER A 91 -0.66 -7.03 -10.89
N SER A 92 0.34 -7.86 -11.21
CA SER A 92 1.52 -7.46 -11.98
C SER A 92 1.22 -7.05 -13.41
N GLY A 93 0.03 -7.40 -13.93
CA GLY A 93 -0.43 -6.94 -15.24
C GLY A 93 -0.96 -5.50 -15.23
N ILE A 94 -1.17 -4.92 -14.04
CA ILE A 94 -1.71 -3.57 -13.84
C ILE A 94 -0.63 -2.62 -13.32
N SER A 95 0.17 -3.06 -12.35
CA SER A 95 1.18 -2.22 -11.70
C SER A 95 2.48 -2.96 -11.42
N GLY A 96 3.59 -2.23 -11.46
CA GLY A 96 4.92 -2.71 -11.05
C GLY A 96 5.09 -2.82 -9.53
N THR A 97 4.06 -2.53 -8.72
CA THR A 97 4.14 -2.50 -7.25
C THR A 97 4.68 -3.81 -6.65
N ILE A 98 4.36 -4.96 -7.25
CA ILE A 98 4.89 -6.26 -6.79
C ILE A 98 6.41 -6.35 -6.91
N ASN A 99 7.02 -5.63 -7.86
CA ASN A 99 8.48 -5.59 -7.99
C ASN A 99 9.10 -4.72 -6.89
N SER A 100 8.48 -3.58 -6.57
CA SER A 100 8.88 -2.76 -5.40
C SER A 100 8.76 -3.56 -4.10
N ALA A 101 7.69 -4.32 -3.93
CA ALA A 101 7.50 -5.25 -2.82
C ALA A 101 8.60 -6.33 -2.76
N LYS A 102 9.03 -6.89 -3.90
CA LYS A 102 10.13 -7.86 -3.95
C LYS A 102 11.48 -7.25 -3.55
N VAL A 103 11.78 -6.04 -4.01
CA VAL A 103 13.00 -5.31 -3.63
C VAL A 103 13.01 -5.06 -2.12
N ALA A 104 11.91 -4.56 -1.56
CA ALA A 104 11.77 -4.35 -0.13
C ALA A 104 11.99 -5.66 0.66
N ARG A 105 11.40 -6.77 0.20
CA ARG A 105 11.59 -8.09 0.80
C ARG A 105 13.07 -8.51 0.79
N GLU A 106 13.77 -8.33 -0.33
CA GLU A 106 15.19 -8.67 -0.43
C GLU A 106 16.03 -7.87 0.57
N ASN A 107 15.80 -6.57 0.68
CA ASN A 107 16.49 -5.70 1.65
C ASN A 107 16.18 -6.08 3.11
N LEU A 108 14.95 -6.52 3.40
CA LEU A 108 14.56 -6.92 4.75
C LEU A 108 15.05 -8.31 5.14
N LEU A 109 15.22 -9.24 4.19
CA LEU A 109 15.79 -10.56 4.46
C LEU A 109 17.24 -10.47 4.98
N GLU A 110 17.99 -9.42 4.60
CA GLU A 110 19.31 -9.15 5.16
C GLU A 110 19.24 -8.74 6.64
N LYS A 111 18.21 -7.97 7.02
CA LYS A 111 18.01 -7.44 8.38
C LYS A 111 17.32 -8.44 9.31
N PHE A 112 16.41 -9.25 8.78
CA PHE A 112 15.57 -10.20 9.50
C PHE A 112 15.69 -11.62 8.93
N PRO A 113 16.88 -12.25 8.92
CA PRO A 113 17.13 -13.52 8.20
C PRO A 113 16.36 -14.76 8.72
N GLN A 114 15.65 -14.62 9.85
CA GLN A 114 14.87 -15.69 10.49
C GLN A 114 13.35 -15.50 10.32
N ARG A 115 12.93 -14.56 9.47
CA ARG A 115 11.56 -14.17 9.19
C ARG A 115 11.36 -13.96 7.70
#